data_AF-A0A9D8LG91-F1
#
_entry.id   AF-A0A9D8LG91-F1
#
_cell.length_a   1.000
_cell.length_b   1.000
_cell.length_c   1.000
_cell.angle_alpha   90.00
_cell.angle_beta   90.00
_cell.angle_gamma   90.00
#
_symmetry.space_group_name_H-M   'P 1'
#
loop_
_entity.id
_entity.type
_entity.pdbx_description
1 polymer ?
#
loop_
_entity_poly.entity_id
_entity_poly.type
_entity_poly.pdbx_seq_one_letter_code
_entity_poly.pdbx_strand_id
1 'polypeptide(L)'
;IVDLGHKIPKIQGLTDLEAGVTVNVGLIGGGQTVNTVAPHAWCEIDLRYRTKAQRDALVDAIRAIVETPVVEGSSAQLIIKGEFLPLETTAESAELYEAYRDAAAGFGIAVTAEYTGGCADSGFTAAQGCPTLCSVGPVGGMAHTPDEFLEVESIVPAAQTLALAVMRTAARME
;
A
#
# COMPACT_ATOMS: atom_id res chain seq x y z
N ILE A 1 -15.64 -20.52 14.74
CA ILE A 1 -16.01 -20.50 13.30
C ILE A 1 -17.27 -19.68 13.05
N VAL A 2 -18.40 -19.97 13.71
CA VAL A 2 -19.67 -19.24 13.47
C VAL A 2 -19.54 -17.73 13.71
N ASP A 3 -18.96 -17.32 14.84
CA ASP A 3 -18.71 -15.90 15.15
C ASP A 3 -17.87 -15.20 14.07
N LEU A 4 -16.76 -15.83 13.64
CA LEU A 4 -15.94 -15.34 12.54
C LEU A 4 -16.72 -15.24 11.22
N GLY A 5 -17.56 -16.23 10.92
CA GLY A 5 -18.42 -16.24 9.74
C GLY A 5 -19.38 -15.06 9.67
N HIS A 6 -19.90 -14.59 10.80
CA HIS A 6 -20.73 -13.38 10.85
C HIS A 6 -19.96 -12.07 10.67
N LYS A 7 -18.66 -12.08 10.98
CA LYS A 7 -17.79 -10.90 10.89
C LYS A 7 -17.23 -10.70 9.49
N ILE A 8 -16.92 -11.78 8.76
CA ILE A 8 -16.29 -11.71 7.43
C ILE A 8 -17.09 -10.83 6.45
N PRO A 9 -18.42 -10.98 6.28
CA PRO A 9 -19.17 -10.12 5.37
C PRO A 9 -19.15 -8.64 5.77
N LYS A 10 -19.09 -8.34 7.08
CA LYS A 10 -18.99 -6.97 7.59
C LYS A 10 -17.62 -6.38 7.29
N ILE A 11 -16.55 -7.18 7.45
CA ILE A 11 -15.17 -6.78 7.15
C ILE A 11 -15.03 -6.54 5.64
N GLN A 12 -15.46 -7.49 4.80
CA GLN A 12 -15.41 -7.32 3.33
C GLN A 12 -16.27 -6.14 2.85
N GLY A 13 -17.39 -5.88 3.52
CA GLY A 13 -18.27 -4.75 3.26
C GLY A 13 -17.66 -3.36 3.51
N LEU A 14 -16.45 -3.27 4.07
CA LEU A 14 -15.68 -2.02 4.17
C LEU A 14 -14.97 -1.64 2.86
N THR A 15 -15.01 -2.50 1.84
CA THR A 15 -14.44 -2.20 0.52
C THR A 15 -15.18 -1.03 -0.13
N ASP A 16 -14.42 -0.05 -0.60
CA ASP A 16 -14.91 1.13 -1.33
C ASP A 16 -13.97 1.37 -2.52
N LEU A 17 -14.36 0.85 -3.68
CA LEU A 17 -13.56 0.92 -4.89
C LEU A 17 -13.43 2.35 -5.43
N GLU A 18 -14.43 3.20 -5.20
CA GLU A 18 -14.40 4.60 -5.62
C GLU A 18 -13.38 5.40 -4.80
N ALA A 19 -13.30 5.12 -3.49
CA ALA A 19 -12.29 5.69 -2.60
C ALA A 19 -10.91 5.03 -2.72
N GLY A 20 -10.77 4.00 -3.57
CA GLY A 20 -9.53 3.23 -3.74
C GLY A 20 -9.16 2.38 -2.53
N VAL A 21 -10.16 1.95 -1.76
CA VAL A 21 -10.03 1.10 -0.57
C VAL A 21 -10.48 -0.31 -0.91
N THR A 22 -9.66 -1.30 -0.58
CA THR A 22 -10.03 -2.72 -0.74
C THR A 22 -9.79 -3.47 0.55
N VAL A 23 -10.77 -4.27 0.97
CA VAL A 23 -10.64 -5.18 2.11
C VAL A 23 -10.93 -6.60 1.65
N ASN A 24 -9.92 -7.46 1.69
CA ASN A 24 -10.03 -8.85 1.27
C ASN A 24 -9.69 -9.79 2.42
N VAL A 25 -10.62 -10.65 2.80
CA VAL A 25 -10.35 -11.78 3.69
C VAL A 25 -9.82 -12.93 2.84
N GLY A 26 -8.50 -12.97 2.67
CA GLY A 26 -7.84 -13.87 1.73
C GLY A 26 -7.62 -15.30 2.25
N LEU A 27 -7.50 -15.45 3.57
CA LEU A 27 -7.25 -16.75 4.23
C LEU A 27 -8.19 -16.93 5.42
N ILE A 28 -8.62 -18.18 5.66
CA ILE A 28 -9.48 -18.55 6.76
C ILE A 28 -9.16 -19.97 7.24
N GLY A 29 -9.26 -20.21 8.55
CA GLY A 29 -9.10 -21.54 9.14
C GLY A 29 -9.69 -21.66 10.54
N GLY A 30 -9.76 -22.89 11.05
CA GLY A 30 -10.23 -23.20 12.41
C GLY A 30 -10.93 -24.56 12.52
N GLY A 31 -11.37 -24.88 13.73
CA GLY A 31 -12.04 -26.15 14.03
C GLY A 31 -11.08 -27.29 14.38
N GLN A 32 -11.66 -28.44 14.71
CA GLN A 32 -10.91 -29.65 15.07
C GLN A 32 -11.51 -30.88 14.37
N THR A 33 -12.80 -31.13 14.58
CA THR A 33 -13.57 -32.21 13.96
C THR A 33 -14.99 -31.75 13.65
N VAL A 34 -15.71 -32.47 12.79
CA VAL A 34 -17.07 -32.10 12.33
C VAL A 34 -18.13 -32.18 13.43
N ASN A 35 -17.91 -32.99 14.47
CA ASN A 35 -18.84 -33.23 15.57
C ASN A 35 -18.46 -32.47 16.85
N THR A 36 -17.52 -31.54 16.78
CA THR A 36 -17.07 -30.73 17.91
C THR A 36 -17.25 -29.24 17.60
N VAL A 37 -17.82 -28.50 18.55
CA VAL A 37 -17.90 -27.04 18.44
C VAL A 37 -16.48 -26.49 18.36
N ALA A 38 -16.15 -25.79 17.27
CA ALA A 38 -14.81 -25.30 17.01
C ALA A 38 -14.31 -24.36 18.12
N PRO A 39 -13.23 -24.69 18.86
CA PRO A 39 -12.75 -23.86 19.97
C PRO A 39 -12.01 -22.61 19.49
N HIS A 40 -11.55 -22.58 18.24
CA HIS A 40 -10.89 -21.42 17.64
C HIS A 40 -11.17 -21.33 16.14
N ALA A 41 -11.01 -20.12 15.61
CA ALA A 41 -10.98 -19.83 14.18
C ALA A 41 -10.15 -18.56 13.95
N TRP A 42 -9.65 -18.37 12.74
CA TRP A 42 -8.85 -17.23 12.34
C TRP A 42 -9.10 -16.88 10.87
N CYS A 43 -8.80 -15.64 10.50
CA CYS A 43 -8.71 -15.21 9.12
C CYS A 43 -7.56 -14.21 8.95
N GLU A 44 -7.07 -14.03 7.72
CA GLU A 44 -6.13 -12.98 7.36
C GLU A 44 -6.77 -11.97 6.41
N ILE A 45 -6.48 -10.70 6.63
CA ILE A 45 -7.11 -9.56 5.96
C ILE A 45 -6.03 -8.80 5.21
N ASP A 46 -6.19 -8.66 3.89
CA ASP A 46 -5.49 -7.68 3.07
C ASP A 46 -6.31 -6.40 3.09
N LEU A 47 -5.72 -5.31 3.59
CA LEU A 47 -6.33 -3.99 3.66
C LEU A 47 -5.47 -3.03 2.83
N ARG A 48 -6.07 -2.41 1.82
CA ARG A 48 -5.44 -1.36 1.00
C ARG A 48 -6.16 -0.05 1.17
N TYR A 49 -5.38 1.02 1.28
CA TYR A 49 -5.82 2.40 1.46
C TYR A 49 -4.87 3.35 0.73
N ARG A 50 -5.31 4.57 0.49
CA ARG A 50 -4.55 5.63 -0.18
C ARG A 50 -4.03 6.70 0.77
N THR A 51 -4.66 6.88 1.92
CA THR A 51 -4.27 7.91 2.89
C THR A 51 -4.17 7.37 4.30
N LYS A 52 -3.39 8.05 5.14
CA LYS A 52 -3.28 7.73 6.56
C LYS A 52 -4.64 7.84 7.27
N ALA A 53 -5.46 8.83 6.90
CA ALA A 53 -6.80 8.98 7.46
C ALA A 53 -7.70 7.78 7.14
N GLN A 54 -7.65 7.28 5.90
CA GLN A 54 -8.35 6.05 5.52
C GLN A 54 -7.84 4.85 6.32
N ARG A 55 -6.52 4.69 6.43
CA ARG A 55 -5.91 3.63 7.23
C ARG A 55 -6.45 3.62 8.66
N ASP A 56 -6.40 4.77 9.33
CA ASP A 56 -6.78 4.88 10.74
C ASP A 56 -8.27 4.54 10.92
N ALA A 57 -9.15 5.11 10.10
CA ALA A 57 -10.58 4.82 10.13
C ALA A 57 -10.92 3.35 9.84
N LEU A 58 -10.24 2.73 8.86
CA LEU A 58 -10.50 1.34 8.45
C LEU A 58 -9.99 0.34 9.49
N VAL A 59 -8.81 0.57 10.06
CA VAL A 59 -8.28 -0.27 11.13
C VAL A 59 -9.19 -0.22 12.36
N ASP A 60 -9.70 0.97 12.72
CA ASP A 60 -10.64 1.12 13.82
C ASP A 60 -11.99 0.43 13.53
N ALA A 61 -12.50 0.54 12.30
CA ALA A 61 -13.72 -0.14 11.89
C ALA A 61 -13.57 -1.68 11.93
N ILE A 62 -12.47 -2.22 11.39
CA ILE A 62 -12.17 -3.65 11.46
C ILE A 62 -12.02 -4.09 12.92
N ARG A 63 -11.31 -3.31 13.74
CA ARG A 63 -11.15 -3.60 15.16
C ARG A 63 -12.50 -3.67 15.86
N ALA A 64 -13.39 -2.70 15.65
CA ALA A 64 -14.73 -2.70 16.23
C ALA A 64 -15.53 -3.95 15.83
N ILE A 65 -15.46 -4.38 14.56
CA ILE A 65 -16.11 -5.61 14.10
C ILE A 65 -15.50 -6.86 14.77
N VAL A 66 -14.17 -6.92 14.83
CA VAL A 66 -13.41 -8.07 15.36
C VAL A 66 -13.59 -8.20 16.87
N GLU A 67 -13.64 -7.12 17.62
CA GLU A 67 -13.69 -7.16 19.09
C GLU A 67 -15.14 -7.24 19.63
N THR A 68 -16.17 -6.96 18.81
CA THR A 68 -17.58 -7.13 19.19
C THR A 68 -18.03 -8.60 19.06
N PRO A 69 -18.33 -9.34 20.14
CA PRO A 69 -18.83 -10.72 20.03
C PRO A 69 -20.20 -10.76 19.35
N VAL A 70 -20.38 -11.66 18.37
CA VAL A 70 -21.69 -11.92 17.74
C VAL A 70 -22.29 -13.22 18.31
N VAL A 71 -21.43 -14.15 18.74
CA VAL A 71 -21.82 -15.37 19.44
C VAL A 71 -21.50 -15.24 20.93
N GLU A 72 -22.44 -15.62 21.79
CA GLU A 72 -22.24 -15.59 23.24
C GLU A 72 -21.02 -16.42 23.67
N GLY A 73 -20.18 -15.86 24.53
CA GLY A 73 -18.97 -16.51 25.03
C GLY A 73 -17.79 -16.53 24.05
N SER A 74 -17.90 -15.93 22.86
CA SER A 74 -16.75 -15.74 21.96
C SER A 74 -15.97 -14.47 22.28
N SER A 75 -14.70 -14.47 21.90
CA SER A 75 -13.86 -13.28 21.85
C SER A 75 -12.93 -13.38 20.64
N ALA A 76 -12.48 -12.23 20.15
CA ALA A 76 -11.52 -12.15 19.07
C ALA A 76 -10.69 -10.87 19.20
N GLN A 77 -9.52 -10.87 18.56
CA GLN A 77 -8.57 -9.76 18.59
C GLN A 77 -8.02 -9.51 17.19
N LEU A 78 -7.77 -8.25 16.86
CA LEU A 78 -7.09 -7.86 15.62
C LEU A 78 -5.59 -7.71 15.88
N ILE A 79 -4.77 -8.43 15.11
CA ILE A 79 -3.31 -8.33 15.12
C ILE A 79 -2.84 -7.83 13.75
N ILE A 80 -2.08 -6.74 13.74
CA ILE A 80 -1.41 -6.24 12.53
C ILE A 80 -0.10 -7.02 12.36
N LYS A 81 -0.01 -7.84 11.30
CA LYS A 81 1.18 -8.66 11.01
C LYS A 81 2.28 -7.89 10.26
N GLY A 82 1.90 -6.91 9.48
CA GLY A 82 2.78 -6.10 8.66
C GLY A 82 1.99 -4.94 8.05
N GLU A 83 2.67 -3.83 7.80
CA GLU A 83 2.05 -2.61 7.31
C GLU A 83 3.04 -1.83 6.45
N PHE A 84 2.54 -1.28 5.35
CA PHE A 84 3.20 -0.21 4.61
C PHE A 84 2.36 1.06 4.75
N LEU A 85 3.05 2.20 4.80
CA LEU A 85 2.39 3.50 4.85
C LEU A 85 2.08 4.00 3.42
N PRO A 86 1.04 4.82 3.24
CA PRO A 86 0.71 5.32 1.91
C PRO A 86 1.73 6.37 1.46
N LEU A 87 2.03 6.40 0.16
CA LEU A 87 2.75 7.51 -0.46
C LEU A 87 1.72 8.56 -0.89
N GLU A 88 1.42 9.50 0.02
CA GLU A 88 0.48 10.60 -0.24
C GLU A 88 1.15 11.75 -0.98
N THR A 89 0.44 12.35 -1.94
CA THR A 89 0.92 13.54 -2.64
C THR A 89 0.74 14.77 -1.76
N THR A 90 1.86 15.40 -1.41
CA THR A 90 1.93 16.74 -0.79
C THR A 90 2.35 17.80 -1.81
N ALA A 91 2.22 19.08 -1.46
CA ALA A 91 2.68 20.19 -2.30
C ALA A 91 4.19 20.08 -2.60
N GLU A 92 4.99 19.75 -1.59
CA GLU A 92 6.43 19.58 -1.71
C GLU A 92 6.80 18.36 -2.56
N SER A 93 6.04 17.26 -2.45
CA SER A 93 6.25 16.09 -3.31
C SER A 93 5.89 16.38 -4.78
N ALA A 94 4.89 17.24 -5.02
CA ALA A 94 4.53 17.69 -6.35
C ALA A 94 5.63 18.59 -6.94
N GLU A 95 6.21 19.49 -6.16
CA GLU A 95 7.36 20.30 -6.60
C GLU A 95 8.58 19.43 -6.93
N LEU A 96 8.84 18.40 -6.10
CA LEU A 96 9.89 17.41 -6.36
C LEU A 96 9.62 16.62 -7.64
N TYR A 97 8.36 16.21 -7.86
CA TYR A 97 7.94 15.54 -9.10
C TYR A 97 8.20 16.42 -10.33
N GLU A 98 7.83 17.69 -10.29
CA GLU A 98 8.07 18.62 -11.41
C GLU A 98 9.57 18.78 -11.68
N ALA A 99 10.40 18.89 -10.64
CA ALA A 99 11.85 18.96 -10.79
C ALA A 99 12.43 17.69 -11.43
N TYR A 100 11.93 16.52 -11.04
CA TYR A 100 12.32 15.24 -11.63
C TYR A 100 11.86 15.13 -13.10
N ARG A 101 10.61 15.49 -13.39
CA ARG A 101 10.04 15.47 -14.76
C ARG A 101 10.84 16.39 -15.70
N ASP A 102 11.20 17.58 -15.24
CA ASP A 102 11.99 18.54 -16.03
C ASP A 102 13.45 18.08 -16.20
N ALA A 103 13.98 17.26 -15.28
CA ALA A 103 15.27 16.61 -15.47
C ALA A 103 15.18 15.49 -16.51
N ALA A 104 14.14 14.67 -16.43
CA ALA A 104 13.87 13.56 -17.34
C ALA A 104 13.69 14.03 -18.79
N ALA A 105 12.96 15.13 -19.00
CA ALA A 105 12.76 15.74 -20.31
C ALA A 105 14.09 16.14 -20.99
N GLY A 106 15.11 16.52 -20.22
CA GLY A 106 16.45 16.83 -20.73
C GLY A 106 17.17 15.64 -21.36
N PHE A 107 16.74 14.42 -21.04
CA PHE A 107 17.25 13.17 -21.61
C PHE A 107 16.24 12.49 -22.55
N GLY A 108 15.18 13.21 -22.95
CA GLY A 108 14.15 12.68 -23.85
C GLY A 108 13.19 11.67 -23.19
N ILE A 109 13.16 11.59 -21.86
CA ILE A 109 12.27 10.68 -21.12
C ILE A 109 11.00 11.43 -20.74
N ALA A 110 9.84 10.89 -21.12
CA ALA A 110 8.55 11.36 -20.63
C ALA A 110 8.17 10.61 -19.35
N VAL A 111 7.85 11.35 -18.29
CA VAL A 111 7.44 10.80 -17.00
C VAL A 111 6.00 11.19 -16.73
N THR A 112 5.23 10.24 -16.21
CA THR A 112 3.87 10.46 -15.71
C THR A 112 3.75 9.95 -14.29
N ALA A 113 2.92 10.58 -13.48
CA ALA A 113 2.57 10.10 -12.15
C ALA A 113 1.40 9.12 -12.26
N GLU A 114 1.54 7.95 -11.64
CA GLU A 114 0.52 6.91 -11.61
C GLU A 114 0.37 6.32 -10.21
N TYR A 115 -0.86 5.93 -9.87
CA TYR A 115 -1.14 5.10 -8.71
C TYR A 115 -1.14 3.62 -9.11
N THR A 116 -0.26 2.82 -8.52
CA THR A 116 -0.06 1.40 -8.91
C THR A 116 -0.68 0.38 -7.94
N GLY A 117 -1.30 0.82 -6.84
CA GLY A 117 -1.91 -0.05 -5.82
C GLY A 117 -0.94 -0.96 -5.06
N GLY A 118 0.36 -0.87 -5.36
CA GLY A 118 1.44 -1.58 -4.68
C GLY A 118 1.88 -0.90 -3.37
N CYS A 119 2.85 -1.51 -2.72
CA CYS A 119 3.50 -0.98 -1.52
C CYS A 119 5.01 -0.83 -1.76
N ALA A 120 5.61 0.17 -1.10
CA ALA A 120 7.04 0.44 -1.19
C ALA A 120 7.51 1.23 0.05
N ASP A 121 8.81 1.20 0.31
CA ASP A 121 9.42 1.92 1.44
C ASP A 121 9.26 3.44 1.36
N SER A 122 8.96 3.97 0.16
CA SER A 122 8.66 5.39 -0.07
C SER A 122 7.52 5.92 0.81
N GLY A 123 6.58 5.05 1.20
CA GLY A 123 5.52 5.42 2.14
C GLY A 123 6.06 5.80 3.52
N PHE A 124 7.13 5.15 3.98
CA PHE A 124 7.73 5.44 5.28
C PHE A 124 8.46 6.78 5.29
N THR A 125 9.23 7.09 4.26
CA THR A 125 9.93 8.39 4.16
C THR A 125 8.93 9.53 4.00
N ALA A 126 7.89 9.34 3.19
CA ALA A 126 6.79 10.30 3.05
C ALA A 126 6.08 10.55 4.37
N ALA A 127 5.81 9.50 5.15
CA ALA A 127 5.17 9.62 6.46
C ALA A 127 6.02 10.37 7.51
N GLN A 128 7.33 10.50 7.31
CA GLN A 128 8.20 11.37 8.13
C GLN A 128 8.19 12.83 7.68
N GLY A 129 7.37 13.20 6.69
CA GLY A 129 7.32 14.53 6.11
C GLY A 129 8.41 14.81 5.08
N CYS A 130 9.15 13.79 4.63
CA CYS A 130 10.13 13.94 3.56
C CYS A 130 9.42 13.89 2.20
N PRO A 131 9.54 14.93 1.35
CA PRO A 131 9.06 14.86 -0.03
C PRO A 131 9.70 13.67 -0.74
N THR A 132 8.89 12.73 -1.18
CA THR A 132 9.36 11.43 -1.68
C THR A 132 8.75 11.13 -3.05
N LEU A 133 9.59 10.67 -3.98
CA LEU A 133 9.17 10.00 -5.21
C LEU A 133 9.52 8.52 -5.14
N CYS A 134 8.65 7.68 -5.70
CA CYS A 134 8.92 6.25 -5.91
C CYS A 134 9.17 5.98 -7.39
N SER A 135 9.75 4.82 -7.71
CA SER A 135 9.88 4.33 -9.10
C SER A 135 10.71 5.23 -10.02
N VAL A 136 11.78 5.83 -9.49
CA VAL A 136 12.73 6.69 -10.23
C VAL A 136 13.85 5.90 -10.91
N GLY A 137 13.65 4.60 -11.13
CA GLY A 137 14.63 3.67 -11.69
C GLY A 137 14.54 3.53 -13.22
N PRO A 138 15.29 2.57 -13.80
CA PRO A 138 15.20 2.22 -15.22
C PRO A 138 13.79 1.77 -15.63
N VAL A 139 13.49 1.88 -16.92
CA VAL A 139 12.23 1.38 -17.49
C VAL A 139 12.25 -0.14 -17.50
N GLY A 140 11.13 -0.73 -17.12
CA GLY A 140 10.93 -2.17 -17.09
C GLY A 140 9.47 -2.52 -16.89
N GLY A 141 9.20 -3.80 -16.71
CA GLY A 141 7.84 -4.28 -16.55
C GLY A 141 7.78 -5.71 -16.02
N MET A 142 6.56 -6.16 -15.77
CA MET A 142 6.29 -7.53 -15.34
C MET A 142 7.00 -7.91 -14.02
N ALA A 143 7.19 -6.92 -13.14
CA ALA A 143 7.82 -7.11 -11.83
C ALA A 143 7.14 -8.23 -11.04
N HIS A 144 7.95 -9.05 -10.36
CA HIS A 144 7.49 -10.21 -9.58
C HIS A 144 6.87 -11.33 -10.43
N THR A 145 7.24 -11.42 -11.70
CA THR A 145 6.83 -12.53 -12.58
C THR A 145 8.06 -13.16 -13.25
N PRO A 146 7.96 -14.41 -13.76
CA PRO A 146 9.04 -15.01 -14.54
C PRO A 146 9.42 -14.22 -15.81
N ASP A 147 8.52 -13.36 -16.29
CA ASP A 147 8.68 -12.53 -17.49
C ASP A 147 9.18 -11.11 -17.15
N GLU A 148 9.67 -10.88 -15.92
CA GLU A 148 10.25 -9.62 -15.47
C GLU A 148 11.39 -9.17 -16.37
N PHE A 149 11.38 -7.89 -16.78
CA PHE A 149 12.40 -7.33 -17.66
C PHE A 149 12.70 -5.86 -17.34
N LEU A 150 13.85 -5.41 -17.83
CA LEU A 150 14.24 -4.00 -17.87
C LEU A 150 14.79 -3.66 -19.26
N GLU A 151 14.60 -2.42 -19.71
CA GLU A 151 15.19 -1.89 -20.94
C GLU A 151 16.61 -1.42 -20.64
N VAL A 152 17.62 -2.10 -21.18
CA VAL A 152 19.04 -1.83 -20.87
C VAL A 152 19.44 -0.41 -21.26
N GLU A 153 18.90 0.08 -22.37
CA GLU A 153 19.12 1.43 -22.90
C GLU A 153 18.57 2.51 -21.96
N SER A 154 17.63 2.17 -21.07
CA SER A 154 17.04 3.12 -20.12
C SER A 154 17.89 3.35 -18.87
N ILE A 155 18.88 2.49 -18.59
CA ILE A 155 19.69 2.55 -17.36
C ILE A 155 20.44 3.89 -17.26
N VAL A 156 21.17 4.25 -18.32
CA VAL A 156 22.00 5.47 -18.32
C VAL A 156 21.14 6.73 -18.25
N PRO A 157 20.08 6.90 -19.09
CA PRO A 157 19.19 8.05 -18.99
C PRO A 157 18.48 8.16 -17.63
N ALA A 158 18.05 7.05 -17.01
CA ALA A 158 17.44 7.06 -15.68
C ALA A 158 18.42 7.51 -14.59
N ALA A 159 19.66 6.99 -14.61
CA ALA A 159 20.70 7.40 -13.67
C ALA A 159 21.07 8.89 -13.83
N GLN A 160 21.19 9.37 -15.07
CA GLN A 160 21.45 10.79 -15.36
C GLN A 160 20.29 11.68 -14.89
N THR A 161 19.05 11.26 -15.12
CA THR A 161 17.85 11.93 -14.65
C THR A 161 17.84 12.06 -13.14
N LEU A 162 18.09 10.96 -12.42
CA LEU A 162 18.14 10.95 -10.97
C LEU A 162 19.23 11.89 -10.44
N ALA A 163 20.45 11.81 -10.98
CA ALA A 163 21.55 12.68 -10.58
C ALA A 163 21.21 14.17 -10.81
N LEU A 164 20.65 14.51 -11.97
CA LEU A 164 20.26 15.89 -12.28
C LEU A 164 19.13 16.39 -11.38
N ALA A 165 18.12 15.57 -11.10
CA ALA A 165 17.04 15.90 -10.19
C ALA A 165 17.55 16.16 -8.77
N VAL A 166 18.47 15.33 -8.26
CA VAL A 166 19.12 15.54 -6.96
C VAL A 166 19.88 16.87 -6.92
N MET A 167 20.72 17.15 -7.92
CA MET A 167 21.47 18.41 -7.98
C MET A 167 20.56 19.64 -8.03
N ARG A 168 19.48 19.59 -8.84
CA ARG A 168 18.51 20.69 -8.94
C ARG A 168 17.72 20.90 -7.66
N THR A 169 17.35 19.81 -6.98
CA THR A 169 16.62 19.88 -5.71
C THR A 169 17.50 20.46 -4.61
N ALA A 170 18.75 20.00 -4.51
CA ALA A 170 19.71 20.53 -3.53
C ALA A 170 19.95 22.03 -3.71
N ALA A 171 20.12 22.51 -4.95
CA ALA A 171 20.34 23.92 -5.24
C ALA A 171 19.14 24.84 -4.90
N ARG A 172 17.94 24.29 -4.66
CA ARG A 172 16.76 25.05 -4.21
C ARG A 172 16.66 25.14 -2.69
N MET A 173 17.46 24.36 -1.97
CA MET A 173 17.50 24.33 -0.50
C MET A 173 18.56 25.28 0.07
N GLU A 174 19.47 25.78 -0.78
CA GLU A 174 20.46 26.82 -0.49
C GLU A 174 19.90 28.22 -0.75
#